data_AF-A0A0A2LA77-F1
#
_entry.id   AF-A0A0A2LA77-F1
#
_cell.length_a   1.000
_cell.length_b   1.000
_cell.length_c   1.000
_cell.angle_alpha   90.00
_cell.angle_beta   90.00
_cell.angle_gamma   90.00
#
_symmetry.space_group_name_H-M   'P 1'
#
loop_
_entity.id
_entity.type
_entity.pdbx_description
1 polymer ?
#
loop_
_entity_poly.entity_id
_entity_poly.type
_entity_poly.pdbx_seq_one_letter_code
_entity_poly.pdbx_strand_id
1 'polypeptide(L)'
;MLSTKDYSVGWISAIKPEYVAAEVFLDETYDRPADLSPDDSNDYTFGRIGKHTVVISALPKGAYGISSATGVAKDMIRSFTNIRIALMVGIGGGAPSPEHDIRLGDIVVGVPDNGECGVLQYDFGKAIQGESFKPTGFLSPPPRSLLGAVQGLDKQYTIKGHKIEEAVNEVLKNYPRLTREFGRPEPATDRLYKSDIVHPSESKAPCPTACGDDESLFIIRDERPEYENNSKVHYGLIASANQLMKDAIIRDGFVKKNDVLCFEMEAAGLVNYFPCLVIRGICDYSDSHKNKAWQGYAAMVAAAYAKDLLNRLVPAQVAQEEKVTQVLQAGNTNHNTNIIFGGYNSGVQIGQNNGTFTQGAARSGW
;
A
#
# COMPACT_ATOMS: atom_id res chain seq x y z
N MET A 1 14.91 20.66 -17.82
CA MET A 1 13.84 20.61 -16.80
C MET A 1 12.78 19.66 -17.29
N LEU A 2 12.33 18.75 -16.43
CA LEU A 2 11.21 17.86 -16.71
C LEU A 2 9.87 18.61 -16.54
N SER A 3 8.89 18.25 -17.36
CA SER A 3 7.49 18.65 -17.23
C SER A 3 6.74 17.66 -16.34
N THR A 4 5.59 18.08 -15.79
CA THR A 4 4.63 17.18 -15.14
C THR A 4 4.25 15.94 -15.98
N LYS A 5 4.35 16.02 -17.31
CA LYS A 5 4.03 14.91 -18.24
C LYS A 5 5.13 13.85 -18.34
N ASP A 6 6.31 14.13 -17.79
CA ASP A 6 7.44 13.20 -17.85
C ASP A 6 7.40 12.17 -16.72
N TYR A 7 6.59 12.38 -15.68
CA TYR A 7 6.45 11.47 -14.54
C TYR A 7 5.48 10.33 -14.85
N SER A 8 5.96 9.09 -14.66
CA SER A 8 5.22 7.87 -15.00
C SER A 8 4.80 7.05 -13.77
N VAL A 9 5.46 7.29 -12.63
CA VAL A 9 5.21 6.61 -11.36
C VAL A 9 4.81 7.62 -10.30
N GLY A 10 3.66 7.39 -9.66
CA GLY A 10 3.28 8.12 -8.44
C GLY A 10 3.61 7.32 -7.19
N TRP A 11 4.13 7.98 -6.15
CA TRP A 11 4.41 7.38 -4.85
C TRP A 11 3.72 8.21 -3.77
N ILE A 12 2.85 7.57 -2.99
CA ILE A 12 2.17 8.23 -1.87
C ILE A 12 2.64 7.63 -0.56
N SER A 13 2.99 8.51 0.37
CA SER A 13 3.31 8.23 1.77
C SER A 13 2.26 8.91 2.67
N ALA A 14 1.91 8.33 3.82
CA ALA A 14 0.97 8.89 4.77
C ALA A 14 1.62 9.87 5.76
N ILE A 15 2.78 9.52 6.31
CA ILE A 15 3.42 10.26 7.40
C ILE A 15 4.86 10.65 7.11
N LYS A 16 5.40 11.57 7.91
CA LYS A 16 6.76 12.09 7.74
C LYS A 16 7.85 11.00 7.63
N PRO A 17 7.92 9.97 8.50
CA PRO A 17 8.92 8.91 8.36
C PRO A 17 8.90 8.24 6.98
N GLU A 18 7.71 7.97 6.46
CA GLU A 18 7.52 7.32 5.15
C GLU A 18 7.91 8.25 4.01
N TYR A 19 7.63 9.55 4.12
CA TYR A 19 8.02 10.55 3.11
C TYR A 19 9.53 10.73 3.07
N VAL A 20 10.17 10.82 4.24
CA VAL A 20 11.63 10.89 4.35
C VAL A 20 12.27 9.65 3.74
N ALA A 21 11.78 8.45 4.07
CA ALA A 21 12.29 7.21 3.50
C ALA A 21 12.14 7.19 1.97
N ALA A 22 10.98 7.59 1.44
CA ALA A 22 10.75 7.63 0.00
C ALA A 22 11.76 8.55 -0.73
N GLU A 23 12.02 9.74 -0.19
CA GLU A 23 12.95 10.72 -0.79
C GLU A 23 14.40 10.22 -0.80
N VAL A 24 14.90 9.70 0.31
CA VAL A 24 16.32 9.29 0.40
C VAL A 24 16.66 8.04 -0.41
N PHE A 25 15.66 7.28 -0.85
CA PHE A 25 15.84 6.14 -1.74
C PHE A 25 15.82 6.50 -3.24
N LEU A 26 15.54 7.76 -3.61
CA LEU A 26 15.71 8.25 -4.97
C LEU A 26 17.19 8.10 -5.40
N ASP A 27 17.41 7.71 -6.66
CA ASP A 27 18.76 7.72 -7.25
C ASP A 27 19.21 9.14 -7.61
N GLU A 28 18.24 10.01 -7.92
CA GLU A 28 18.44 11.39 -8.35
C GLU A 28 17.20 12.21 -8.01
N THR A 29 17.40 13.45 -7.54
CA THR A 29 16.33 14.42 -7.29
C THR A 29 16.28 15.46 -8.42
N TYR A 30 15.08 15.97 -8.69
CA TYR A 30 14.82 16.96 -9.74
C TYR A 30 14.20 18.23 -9.18
N ASP A 31 14.41 19.33 -9.88
CA ASP A 31 13.74 20.60 -9.59
C ASP A 31 12.23 20.50 -9.87
N ARG A 32 11.47 21.33 -9.16
CA ARG A 32 10.02 21.46 -9.34
C ARG A 32 9.68 21.83 -10.79
N PRO A 33 8.78 21.10 -11.47
CA PRO A 33 8.30 21.46 -12.80
C PRO A 33 7.59 22.82 -12.82
N ALA A 34 7.87 23.63 -13.85
CA ALA A 34 7.27 24.96 -13.99
C ALA A 34 5.78 24.92 -14.40
N ASP A 35 5.32 23.79 -14.92
CA ASP A 35 3.95 23.53 -15.37
C ASP A 35 3.05 22.89 -14.29
N LEU A 36 3.52 22.82 -13.04
CA LEU A 36 2.71 22.34 -11.91
C LEU A 36 1.53 23.29 -11.67
N SER A 37 0.32 22.73 -11.52
CA SER A 37 -0.89 23.51 -11.31
C SER A 37 -0.84 24.28 -9.98
N PRO A 38 -1.18 25.59 -9.96
CA PRO A 38 -1.28 26.35 -8.72
C PRO A 38 -2.47 25.93 -7.85
N ASP A 39 -3.43 25.19 -8.42
CA ASP A 39 -4.61 24.68 -7.71
C ASP A 39 -4.34 23.32 -7.02
N ASP A 40 -3.13 22.79 -7.15
CA ASP A 40 -2.66 21.62 -6.43
C ASP A 40 -1.82 22.08 -5.22
N SER A 41 -2.39 21.90 -4.02
CA SER A 41 -1.75 22.32 -2.76
C SER A 41 -0.80 21.29 -2.16
N ASN A 42 -0.62 20.13 -2.79
CA ASN A 42 0.27 19.10 -2.27
C ASN A 42 1.73 19.52 -2.41
N ASP A 43 2.54 19.11 -1.44
CA ASP A 43 3.99 19.17 -1.60
C ASP A 43 4.47 17.90 -2.32
N TYR A 44 5.38 18.09 -3.26
CA TYR A 44 5.91 17.02 -4.10
C TYR A 44 7.42 17.04 -4.11
N THR A 45 8.00 15.86 -3.99
CA THR A 45 9.39 15.57 -4.29
C THR A 45 9.47 14.88 -5.64
N PHE A 46 10.45 15.30 -6.44
CA PHE A 46 10.64 14.84 -7.81
C PHE A 46 11.95 14.10 -7.94
N GLY A 47 11.95 12.97 -8.63
CA GLY A 47 13.20 12.25 -8.85
C GLY A 47 13.10 11.07 -9.78
N ARG A 48 14.11 10.20 -9.68
CA ARG A 48 14.22 8.98 -10.46
C ARG A 48 14.62 7.81 -9.59
N ILE A 49 14.03 6.65 -9.89
CA ILE A 49 14.46 5.35 -9.38
C ILE A 49 14.67 4.43 -10.58
N GLY A 50 15.89 3.92 -10.74
CA GLY A 50 16.30 3.16 -11.90
C GLY A 50 16.05 3.94 -13.18
N LYS A 51 15.10 3.46 -13.99
CA LYS A 51 14.72 4.03 -15.28
C LYS A 51 13.39 4.79 -15.25
N HIS A 52 12.79 4.98 -14.07
CA HIS A 52 11.47 5.55 -13.91
C HIS A 52 11.54 6.92 -13.24
N THR A 53 10.83 7.88 -13.81
CA THR A 53 10.56 9.19 -13.21
C THR A 53 9.45 9.05 -12.18
N VAL A 54 9.77 9.41 -10.94
CA VAL A 54 8.91 9.22 -9.77
C VAL A 54 8.53 10.60 -9.21
N VAL A 55 7.24 10.79 -8.96
CA VAL A 55 6.74 11.90 -8.15
C VAL A 55 6.24 11.35 -6.82
N ILE A 56 6.74 11.90 -5.73
CA ILE A 56 6.44 11.48 -4.36
C ILE A 56 5.62 12.59 -3.70
N SER A 57 4.56 12.23 -2.99
CA SER A 57 3.85 13.15 -2.10
C SER A 57 3.51 12.50 -0.77
N ALA A 58 3.25 13.33 0.22
CA ALA A 58 2.75 12.91 1.52
C ALA A 58 1.43 13.57 1.85
N LEU A 59 0.65 12.93 2.72
CA LEU A 59 -0.56 13.56 3.25
C LEU A 59 -0.22 14.86 4.00
N PRO A 60 -1.12 15.86 3.96
CA PRO A 60 -0.93 17.11 4.69
C PRO A 60 -0.65 16.86 6.17
N LYS A 61 0.22 17.68 6.75
CA LYS A 61 0.63 17.51 8.15
C LYS A 61 -0.57 17.55 9.09
N GLY A 62 -0.75 16.48 9.88
CA GLY A 62 -1.86 16.34 10.82
C GLY A 62 -3.11 15.69 10.22
N ALA A 63 -3.11 15.42 8.91
CA ALA A 63 -4.12 14.62 8.24
C ALA A 63 -3.61 13.18 8.08
N TYR A 64 -4.50 12.21 8.18
CA TYR A 64 -4.24 10.79 7.96
C TYR A 64 -5.56 10.09 7.58
N GLY A 65 -5.45 8.86 7.08
CA GLY A 65 -6.61 8.06 6.70
C GLY A 65 -7.03 8.19 5.23
N ILE A 66 -8.04 7.40 4.89
CA ILE A 66 -8.55 7.16 3.53
C ILE A 66 -8.92 8.43 2.77
N SER A 67 -9.60 9.39 3.41
CA SER A 67 -10.09 10.60 2.73
C SER A 67 -8.94 11.52 2.29
N SER A 68 -7.96 11.72 3.17
CA SER A 68 -6.77 12.53 2.87
C SER A 68 -5.90 11.89 1.80
N ALA A 69 -5.69 10.57 1.88
CA ALA A 69 -4.96 9.84 0.84
C ALA A 69 -5.64 9.98 -0.54
N THR A 70 -6.96 9.80 -0.59
CA THR A 70 -7.75 9.99 -1.83
C THR A 70 -7.60 11.40 -2.39
N GLY A 71 -7.58 12.43 -1.55
CA GLY A 71 -7.38 13.83 -1.96
C GLY A 71 -6.02 14.04 -2.65
N VAL A 72 -4.94 13.63 -1.99
CA VAL A 72 -3.57 13.71 -2.53
C VAL A 72 -3.47 12.97 -3.86
N ALA A 73 -4.00 11.75 -3.94
CA ALA A 73 -3.95 10.96 -5.17
C ALA A 73 -4.70 11.63 -6.33
N LYS A 74 -5.90 12.18 -6.08
CA LYS A 74 -6.68 12.86 -7.12
C LYS A 74 -5.97 14.09 -7.67
N ASP A 75 -5.40 14.90 -6.79
CA ASP A 75 -4.64 16.08 -7.20
C ASP A 75 -3.37 15.67 -7.95
N MET A 76 -2.65 14.64 -7.49
CA MET A 76 -1.49 14.09 -8.18
C MET A 76 -1.84 13.60 -9.60
N ILE A 77 -2.90 12.82 -9.77
CA ILE A 77 -3.31 12.33 -11.10
C ILE A 77 -3.75 13.48 -12.02
N ARG A 78 -4.36 14.53 -11.46
CA ARG A 78 -4.76 15.74 -12.19
C ARG A 78 -3.53 16.50 -12.70
N SER A 79 -2.53 16.68 -11.85
CA SER A 79 -1.31 17.42 -12.16
C SER A 79 -0.34 16.62 -13.06
N PHE A 80 -0.21 15.31 -12.83
CA PHE A 80 0.73 14.43 -13.50
C PHE A 80 0.01 13.45 -14.43
N THR A 81 -0.38 13.94 -15.60
CA THR A 81 -1.27 13.21 -16.54
C THR A 81 -0.65 11.95 -17.18
N ASN A 82 0.66 11.71 -17.00
CA ASN A 82 1.34 10.53 -17.53
C ASN A 82 1.61 9.44 -16.49
N ILE A 83 1.13 9.58 -15.24
CA ILE A 83 1.18 8.49 -14.28
C ILE A 83 0.43 7.28 -14.85
N ARG A 84 1.10 6.12 -14.80
CA ARG A 84 0.62 4.83 -15.29
C ARG A 84 0.46 3.80 -14.19
N ILE A 85 1.40 3.81 -13.24
CA ILE A 85 1.40 2.97 -12.07
C ILE A 85 1.65 3.82 -10.83
N ALA A 86 1.26 3.28 -9.69
CA ALA A 86 1.43 3.94 -8.43
C ALA A 86 1.91 2.99 -7.34
N LEU A 87 2.49 3.55 -6.29
CA LEU A 87 2.87 2.85 -5.07
C LEU A 87 2.28 3.59 -3.87
N MET A 88 1.66 2.85 -2.95
CA MET A 88 1.38 3.33 -1.59
C MET A 88 2.39 2.65 -0.68
N VAL A 89 3.41 3.38 -0.26
CA VAL A 89 4.50 2.82 0.54
C VAL A 89 4.51 3.49 1.89
N GLY A 90 4.47 2.70 2.95
CA GLY A 90 4.50 3.23 4.29
C GLY A 90 4.73 2.18 5.35
N ILE A 91 4.32 2.48 6.57
CA ILE A 91 4.32 1.55 7.70
C ILE A 91 2.93 0.98 7.92
N GLY A 92 2.89 -0.18 8.56
CA GLY A 92 1.67 -0.81 9.03
C GLY A 92 1.93 -1.62 10.29
N GLY A 93 0.85 -2.10 10.92
CA GLY A 93 0.94 -3.05 12.01
C GLY A 93 0.83 -4.48 11.50
N GLY A 94 1.72 -5.35 11.93
CA GLY A 94 1.77 -6.75 11.51
C GLY A 94 0.75 -7.61 12.24
N ALA A 95 0.31 -8.67 11.58
CA ALA A 95 -0.64 -9.63 12.11
C ALA A 95 0.00 -11.05 12.10
N PRO A 96 0.87 -11.35 13.08
CA PRO A 96 1.59 -12.61 13.10
C PRO A 96 0.66 -13.81 13.35
N SER A 97 0.96 -14.93 12.71
CA SER A 97 0.27 -16.22 12.88
C SER A 97 1.29 -17.37 12.88
N PRO A 98 0.88 -18.60 13.23
CA PRO A 98 1.74 -19.77 13.06
C PRO A 98 2.23 -20.00 11.62
N GLU A 99 1.43 -19.60 10.63
CA GLU A 99 1.73 -19.69 9.20
C GLU A 99 2.61 -18.53 8.73
N HIS A 100 2.42 -17.35 9.33
CA HIS A 100 3.10 -16.11 8.98
C HIS A 100 3.82 -15.51 10.20
N ASP A 101 5.09 -15.88 10.38
CA ASP A 101 5.98 -15.30 11.39
C ASP A 101 6.42 -13.87 11.00
N ILE A 102 5.48 -12.93 11.11
CA ILE A 102 5.69 -11.51 10.84
C ILE A 102 6.40 -10.87 12.04
N ARG A 103 7.50 -10.17 11.76
CA ARG A 103 8.36 -9.50 12.75
C ARG A 103 8.46 -8.00 12.50
N LEU A 104 8.90 -7.25 13.51
CA LEU A 104 9.12 -5.82 13.31
C LEU A 104 10.29 -5.61 12.32
N GLY A 105 10.11 -4.69 11.38
CA GLY A 105 11.05 -4.49 10.26
C GLY A 105 10.88 -5.48 9.10
N ASP A 106 9.90 -6.37 9.13
CA ASP A 106 9.46 -7.09 7.94
C ASP A 106 8.68 -6.17 6.99
N ILE A 107 8.45 -6.66 5.77
CA ILE A 107 7.69 -5.98 4.72
C ILE A 107 6.50 -6.85 4.33
N VAL A 108 5.32 -6.26 4.20
CA VAL A 108 4.13 -6.90 3.65
C VAL A 108 3.75 -6.21 2.34
N VAL A 109 3.53 -7.00 1.30
CA VAL A 109 3.16 -6.54 -0.04
C VAL A 109 1.75 -7.05 -0.36
N GLY A 110 0.85 -6.11 -0.64
CA GLY A 110 -0.55 -6.39 -0.94
C GLY A 110 -0.71 -7.03 -2.31
N VAL A 111 -0.84 -8.36 -2.38
CA VAL A 111 -1.05 -9.10 -3.63
C VAL A 111 -2.36 -9.89 -3.58
N PRO A 112 -3.04 -10.08 -4.73
CA PRO A 112 -4.24 -10.91 -4.78
C PRO A 112 -3.98 -12.35 -4.35
N ASP A 113 -4.79 -12.85 -3.43
CA ASP A 113 -4.80 -14.24 -2.99
C ASP A 113 -6.19 -14.62 -2.47
N ASN A 114 -6.55 -15.91 -2.54
CA ASN A 114 -7.80 -16.47 -1.99
C ASN A 114 -9.10 -15.71 -2.37
N GLY A 115 -9.14 -15.09 -3.56
CA GLY A 115 -10.29 -14.33 -4.05
C GLY A 115 -10.32 -12.85 -3.63
N GLU A 116 -9.33 -12.40 -2.86
CA GLU A 116 -9.14 -11.00 -2.47
C GLU A 116 -8.19 -10.28 -3.43
N CYS A 117 -8.29 -8.96 -3.51
CA CYS A 117 -7.51 -8.14 -4.44
C CYS A 117 -6.13 -7.69 -3.91
N GLY A 118 -5.75 -8.14 -2.71
CA GLY A 118 -4.55 -7.73 -1.99
C GLY A 118 -4.77 -6.63 -0.94
N VAL A 119 -5.93 -5.97 -0.97
CA VAL A 119 -6.40 -5.06 0.08
C VAL A 119 -7.83 -5.40 0.47
N LEU A 120 -8.14 -5.38 1.76
CA LEU A 120 -9.49 -5.55 2.31
C LEU A 120 -9.88 -4.32 3.11
N GLN A 121 -10.95 -3.62 2.71
CA GLN A 121 -11.53 -2.58 3.55
C GLN A 121 -12.50 -3.19 4.57
N TYR A 122 -12.07 -3.30 5.82
CA TYR A 122 -12.83 -4.04 6.84
C TYR A 122 -13.85 -3.20 7.62
N ASP A 123 -13.82 -1.87 7.48
CA ASP A 123 -14.75 -0.93 8.14
C ASP A 123 -15.86 -0.42 7.22
N PHE A 124 -15.92 -0.88 5.96
CA PHE A 124 -16.92 -0.47 4.97
C PHE A 124 -17.88 -1.60 4.62
N GLY A 125 -19.14 -1.43 5.00
CA GLY A 125 -20.08 -2.53 5.02
C GLY A 125 -21.35 -2.26 5.82
N LYS A 126 -22.04 -3.33 6.15
CA LYS A 126 -23.34 -3.28 6.84
C LYS A 126 -23.20 -3.77 8.27
N ALA A 127 -23.72 -2.97 9.21
CA ALA A 127 -24.06 -3.43 10.55
C ALA A 127 -25.51 -3.91 10.53
N ILE A 128 -25.74 -5.19 10.83
CA ILE A 128 -27.08 -5.80 10.86
C ILE A 128 -27.36 -6.22 12.30
N GLN A 129 -28.57 -5.92 12.78
CA GLN A 129 -28.97 -6.24 14.15
C GLN A 129 -28.79 -7.74 14.44
N GLY A 130 -28.00 -8.07 15.46
CA GLY A 130 -27.74 -9.44 15.88
C GLY A 130 -26.65 -10.18 15.07
N GLU A 131 -25.98 -9.51 14.13
CA GLU A 131 -24.93 -10.10 13.30
C GLU A 131 -23.60 -9.37 13.43
N SER A 132 -22.50 -10.05 13.10
CA SER A 132 -21.19 -9.41 12.92
C SER A 132 -21.22 -8.44 11.74
N PHE A 133 -20.39 -7.40 11.77
CA PHE A 133 -20.21 -6.50 10.64
C PHE A 133 -19.89 -7.27 9.36
N LYS A 134 -20.55 -6.90 8.26
CA LYS A 134 -20.39 -7.51 6.95
C LYS A 134 -19.71 -6.52 6.00
N PRO A 135 -18.40 -6.67 5.71
CA PRO A 135 -17.75 -5.89 4.68
C PRO A 135 -18.46 -6.08 3.34
N THR A 136 -18.67 -4.99 2.59
CA THR A 136 -19.35 -5.04 1.28
C THR A 136 -18.58 -4.29 0.18
N GLY A 137 -17.39 -3.78 0.49
CA GLY A 137 -16.55 -3.10 -0.48
C GLY A 137 -15.97 -4.08 -1.50
N PHE A 138 -15.74 -3.59 -2.72
CA PHE A 138 -14.90 -4.25 -3.70
C PHE A 138 -13.74 -3.31 -4.04
N LEU A 139 -12.53 -3.83 -3.98
CA LEU A 139 -11.30 -3.10 -4.24
C LEU A 139 -10.61 -3.71 -5.47
N SER A 140 -9.94 -2.85 -6.24
CA SER A 140 -9.26 -3.24 -7.47
C SER A 140 -7.88 -3.82 -7.16
N PRO A 141 -7.46 -4.89 -7.87
CA PRO A 141 -6.12 -5.45 -7.69
C PRO A 141 -5.04 -4.52 -8.28
N PRO A 142 -3.77 -4.67 -7.86
CA PRO A 142 -2.66 -3.95 -8.46
C PRO A 142 -2.50 -4.23 -9.97
N PRO A 143 -1.94 -3.29 -10.75
CA PRO A 143 -1.57 -3.51 -12.16
C PRO A 143 -0.81 -4.81 -12.42
N ARG A 144 -1.09 -5.40 -13.59
CA ARG A 144 -0.43 -6.64 -14.01
C ARG A 144 1.07 -6.48 -14.13
N SER A 145 1.56 -5.32 -14.57
CA SER A 145 3.00 -5.01 -14.60
C SER A 145 3.63 -5.07 -13.21
N LEU A 146 2.98 -4.50 -12.19
CA LEU A 146 3.44 -4.55 -10.80
C LEU A 146 3.44 -5.99 -10.27
N LEU A 147 2.36 -6.75 -10.48
CA LEU A 147 2.28 -8.15 -10.03
C LEU A 147 3.35 -9.04 -10.69
N GLY A 148 3.60 -8.84 -11.99
CA GLY A 148 4.68 -9.54 -12.69
C GLY A 148 6.07 -9.18 -12.15
N ALA A 149 6.29 -7.92 -11.76
CA ALA A 149 7.53 -7.49 -11.14
C ALA A 149 7.69 -8.07 -9.73
N VAL A 150 6.63 -8.10 -8.92
CA VAL A 150 6.60 -8.74 -7.59
C VAL A 150 6.98 -10.22 -7.72
N GLN A 151 6.33 -10.99 -8.61
CA GLN A 151 6.66 -12.40 -8.83
C GLN A 151 8.13 -12.60 -9.25
N GLY A 152 8.67 -11.69 -10.06
CA GLY A 152 10.06 -11.73 -10.49
C GLY A 152 11.05 -11.42 -9.36
N LEU A 153 10.69 -10.49 -8.48
CA LEU A 153 11.48 -10.07 -7.34
C LEU A 153 11.46 -11.12 -6.23
N ASP A 154 10.29 -11.68 -5.92
CA ASP A 154 10.11 -12.79 -4.99
C ASP A 154 11.04 -13.96 -5.36
N LYS A 155 10.95 -14.44 -6.61
CA LYS A 155 11.86 -15.48 -7.14
C LYS A 155 13.34 -15.11 -6.95
N GLN A 156 13.71 -13.86 -7.20
CA GLN A 156 15.10 -13.43 -7.03
C GLN A 156 15.52 -13.50 -5.56
N TYR A 157 14.66 -13.07 -4.64
CA TYR A 157 14.91 -13.10 -3.21
C TYR A 157 14.98 -14.53 -2.68
N THR A 158 14.11 -15.44 -3.16
CA THR A 158 14.19 -16.86 -2.79
C THR A 158 15.54 -17.49 -3.17
N ILE A 159 16.09 -17.14 -4.34
CA ILE A 159 17.32 -17.78 -4.85
C ILE A 159 18.58 -17.12 -4.27
N LYS A 160 18.58 -15.79 -4.13
CA LYS A 160 19.80 -14.99 -3.87
C LYS A 160 19.77 -14.21 -2.56
N GLY A 161 18.64 -14.22 -1.85
CA GLY A 161 18.36 -13.23 -0.82
C GLY A 161 18.18 -11.83 -1.40
N HIS A 162 18.08 -10.85 -0.51
CA HIS A 162 17.98 -9.44 -0.87
C HIS A 162 18.96 -8.56 -0.09
N LYS A 163 19.08 -7.31 -0.55
CA LYS A 163 20.05 -6.34 -0.03
C LYS A 163 19.41 -5.16 0.69
N ILE A 164 18.17 -5.33 1.15
CA ILE A 164 17.38 -4.28 1.78
C ILE A 164 18.12 -3.64 2.96
N GLU A 165 18.64 -4.43 3.90
CA GLU A 165 19.36 -3.90 5.07
C GLU A 165 20.65 -3.17 4.68
N GLU A 166 21.36 -3.66 3.66
CA GLU A 166 22.56 -3.01 3.11
C GLU A 166 22.21 -1.65 2.50
N ALA A 167 21.10 -1.57 1.76
CA ALA A 167 20.60 -0.33 1.16
C ALA A 167 20.17 0.68 2.24
N VAL A 168 19.53 0.24 3.32
CA VAL A 168 19.22 1.09 4.48
C VAL A 168 20.51 1.62 5.12
N ASN A 169 21.50 0.76 5.37
CA ASN A 169 22.77 1.15 5.97
C ASN A 169 23.55 2.14 5.09
N GLU A 170 23.51 1.99 3.77
CA GLU A 170 24.09 2.94 2.82
C GLU A 170 23.42 4.32 2.92
N VAL A 171 22.08 4.37 2.98
CA VAL A 171 21.34 5.62 3.21
C VAL A 171 21.75 6.27 4.53
N LEU A 172 21.82 5.51 5.63
CA LEU A 172 22.18 6.07 6.94
C LEU A 172 23.62 6.60 6.99
N LYS A 173 24.53 5.98 6.23
CA LYS A 173 25.89 6.48 6.06
C LYS A 173 25.91 7.82 5.31
N ASN A 174 25.08 7.98 4.28
CA ASN A 174 24.98 9.20 3.49
C ASN A 174 24.21 10.32 4.22
N TYR A 175 23.29 9.95 5.11
CA TYR A 175 22.48 10.88 5.90
C TYR A 175 22.60 10.60 7.41
N PRO A 176 23.74 10.93 8.06
CA PRO A 176 24.00 10.58 9.46
C PRO A 176 22.95 11.07 10.47
N ARG A 177 22.23 12.16 10.14
CA ARG A 177 21.13 12.70 10.96
C ARG A 177 19.94 11.73 11.09
N LEU A 178 19.78 10.81 10.14
CA LEU A 178 18.68 9.83 10.14
C LEU A 178 18.97 8.62 11.02
N THR A 179 20.24 8.32 11.32
CA THR A 179 20.68 7.13 12.08
C THR A 179 19.87 6.90 13.36
N ARG A 180 19.56 7.97 14.10
CA ARG A 180 18.85 7.87 15.39
C ARG A 180 17.39 7.43 15.25
N GLU A 181 16.70 7.86 14.20
CA GLU A 181 15.25 7.66 14.04
C GLU A 181 14.92 6.56 13.03
N PHE A 182 15.82 6.29 12.08
CA PHE A 182 15.62 5.36 10.96
C PHE A 182 16.56 4.16 10.98
N GLY A 183 17.52 4.12 11.91
CA GLY A 183 18.35 2.94 12.15
C GLY A 183 17.52 1.77 12.66
N ARG A 184 17.99 0.56 12.37
CA ARG A 184 17.36 -0.66 12.90
C ARG A 184 17.43 -0.65 14.43
N PRO A 185 16.30 -0.74 15.14
CA PRO A 185 16.31 -0.87 16.59
C PRO A 185 16.94 -2.19 17.04
N GLU A 186 17.34 -2.25 18.31
CA GLU A 186 17.87 -3.48 18.91
C GLU A 186 16.87 -4.65 18.79
N PRO A 187 17.30 -5.87 18.43
CA PRO A 187 16.42 -7.02 18.26
C PRO A 187 15.53 -7.30 19.48
N ALA A 188 16.03 -7.06 20.70
CA ALA A 188 15.29 -7.25 21.95
C ALA A 188 14.07 -6.31 22.12
N THR A 189 13.92 -5.31 21.23
CA THR A 189 12.76 -4.41 21.20
C THR A 189 11.64 -4.91 20.28
N ASP A 190 11.88 -5.99 19.52
CA ASP A 190 10.84 -6.75 18.85
C ASP A 190 10.16 -7.70 19.84
N ARG A 191 9.02 -7.27 20.38
CA ARG A 191 8.30 -7.96 21.44
C ARG A 191 6.86 -8.22 21.01
N LEU A 192 6.53 -9.50 20.85
CA LEU A 192 5.16 -9.94 20.58
C LEU A 192 4.52 -10.42 21.88
N TYR A 193 3.68 -9.58 22.47
CA TYR A 193 2.90 -9.95 23.65
C TYR A 193 1.78 -10.93 23.27
N LYS A 194 1.38 -11.79 24.21
CA LYS A 194 0.16 -12.59 24.07
C LYS A 194 -1.06 -11.68 23.92
N SER A 195 -2.04 -12.11 23.13
CA SER A 195 -3.19 -11.28 22.73
C SER A 195 -4.10 -10.82 23.88
N ASP A 196 -4.04 -11.49 25.03
CA ASP A 196 -4.77 -11.13 26.25
C ASP A 196 -4.04 -10.09 27.12
N ILE A 197 -2.78 -9.79 26.83
CA ILE A 197 -2.03 -8.73 27.49
C ILE A 197 -2.36 -7.39 26.83
N VAL A 198 -2.89 -6.46 27.63
CA VAL A 198 -3.31 -5.14 27.15
C VAL A 198 -2.44 -4.06 27.77
N HIS A 199 -1.81 -3.26 26.91
CA HIS A 199 -1.13 -2.05 27.34
C HIS A 199 -2.15 -1.03 27.90
N PRO A 200 -1.98 -0.56 29.13
CA PRO A 200 -2.91 0.40 29.73
C PRO A 200 -3.00 1.70 28.92
N SER A 201 -4.20 2.10 28.52
CA SER A 201 -4.43 3.23 27.60
C SER A 201 -3.86 4.57 28.08
N GLU A 202 -3.84 4.78 29.40
CA GLU A 202 -3.35 6.01 30.03
C GLU A 202 -1.85 5.98 30.34
N SER A 203 -1.20 4.84 30.16
CA SER A 203 0.23 4.70 30.44
C SER A 203 1.06 5.37 29.34
N LYS A 204 2.00 6.22 29.76
CA LYS A 204 3.09 6.71 28.89
C LYS A 204 4.38 5.94 29.09
N ALA A 205 4.39 4.99 30.02
CA ALA A 205 5.57 4.18 30.30
C ALA A 205 5.81 3.18 29.15
N PRO A 206 7.08 2.86 28.83
CA PRO A 206 7.39 1.82 27.85
C PRO A 206 6.74 0.48 28.21
N CYS A 207 6.43 -0.35 27.19
CA CYS A 207 5.81 -1.67 27.38
C CYS A 207 6.49 -2.54 28.47
N PRO A 208 7.83 -2.70 28.53
CA PRO A 208 8.47 -3.46 29.61
C PRO A 208 8.08 -3.00 31.02
N THR A 209 7.91 -1.69 31.21
CA THR A 209 7.56 -1.11 32.52
C THR A 209 6.06 -1.22 32.80
N ALA A 210 5.22 -1.03 31.79
CA ALA A 210 3.77 -0.98 31.96
C ALA A 210 3.09 -2.36 31.93
N CYS A 211 3.60 -3.26 31.10
CA CYS A 211 2.99 -4.58 30.83
C CYS A 211 3.77 -5.72 31.50
N GLY A 212 5.02 -5.48 31.91
CA GLY A 212 5.95 -6.51 32.36
C GLY A 212 6.92 -6.96 31.27
N ASP A 213 7.99 -7.62 31.72
CA ASP A 213 9.08 -8.14 30.88
C ASP A 213 9.38 -9.63 31.16
N ASP A 214 8.44 -10.33 31.75
CA ASP A 214 8.55 -11.77 32.01
C ASP A 214 8.31 -12.57 30.72
N GLU A 215 9.14 -13.58 30.47
CA GLU A 215 9.06 -14.42 29.26
C GLU A 215 7.67 -15.05 29.06
N SER A 216 6.94 -15.33 30.15
CA SER A 216 5.59 -15.89 30.10
C SER A 216 4.54 -14.97 29.48
N LEU A 217 4.82 -13.68 29.31
CA LEU A 217 3.91 -12.70 28.70
C LEU A 217 4.01 -12.63 27.18
N PHE A 218 5.07 -13.24 26.61
CA PHE A 218 5.38 -13.16 25.19
C PHE A 218 5.02 -14.44 24.44
N ILE A 219 4.86 -14.29 23.13
CA ILE A 219 4.93 -15.41 22.19
C ILE A 219 6.41 -15.64 21.86
N ILE A 220 6.96 -16.74 22.36
CA ILE A 220 8.34 -17.13 22.08
C ILE A 220 8.45 -17.60 20.64
N ARG A 221 9.44 -17.06 19.93
CA ARG A 221 9.71 -17.34 18.52
C ARG A 221 11.18 -17.70 18.37
N ASP A 222 11.47 -18.73 17.60
CA ASP A 222 12.85 -19.15 17.33
C ASP A 222 13.62 -18.05 16.59
N GLU A 223 14.95 -18.04 16.74
CA GLU A 223 15.78 -17.19 15.89
C GLU A 223 15.63 -17.60 14.43
N ARG A 224 15.57 -16.61 13.54
CA ARG A 224 15.60 -16.89 12.11
C ARG A 224 16.96 -17.47 11.74
N PRO A 225 17.02 -18.47 10.85
CA PRO A 225 18.29 -19.00 10.36
C PRO A 225 19.17 -17.89 9.75
N GLU A 226 20.49 -18.01 9.87
CA GLU A 226 21.45 -16.99 9.39
C GLU A 226 21.36 -16.70 7.89
N TYR A 227 20.91 -17.68 7.09
CA TYR A 227 20.69 -17.50 5.65
C TYR A 227 19.42 -16.69 5.33
N GLU A 228 18.52 -16.50 6.29
CA GLU A 228 17.37 -15.63 6.13
C GLU A 228 17.77 -14.19 6.42
N ASN A 229 17.32 -13.28 5.55
CA ASN A 229 17.50 -11.87 5.82
C ASN A 229 16.70 -11.44 7.06
N ASN A 230 17.25 -10.46 7.77
CA ASN A 230 16.66 -9.91 8.98
C ASN A 230 15.24 -9.35 8.77
N SER A 231 15.03 -8.64 7.66
CA SER A 231 13.71 -8.22 7.20
C SER A 231 13.21 -9.23 6.18
N LYS A 232 12.07 -9.88 6.43
CA LYS A 232 11.42 -10.80 5.49
C LYS A 232 10.33 -10.08 4.71
N VAL A 233 10.13 -10.48 3.46
CA VAL A 233 8.99 -10.02 2.65
C VAL A 233 7.88 -11.06 2.70
N HIS A 234 6.68 -10.63 3.07
CA HIS A 234 5.46 -11.42 3.06
C HIS A 234 4.52 -10.89 1.98
N TYR A 235 3.81 -11.78 1.30
CA TYR A 235 2.91 -11.44 0.20
C TYR A 235 1.52 -11.94 0.57
N GLY A 236 0.54 -11.04 0.60
CA GLY A 236 -0.83 -11.41 0.93
C GLY A 236 -1.71 -10.22 1.27
N LEU A 237 -2.74 -10.45 2.07
CA LEU A 237 -3.81 -9.49 2.29
C LEU A 237 -3.44 -8.40 3.30
N ILE A 238 -3.67 -7.14 2.92
CA ILE A 238 -3.55 -5.97 3.80
C ILE A 238 -4.94 -5.44 4.16
N ALA A 239 -5.24 -5.34 5.45
CA ALA A 239 -6.49 -4.80 5.96
C ALA A 239 -6.41 -3.28 6.13
N SER A 240 -7.36 -2.56 5.53
CA SER A 240 -7.42 -1.10 5.48
C SER A 240 -8.68 -0.58 6.18
N ALA A 241 -8.57 0.49 6.96
CA ALA A 241 -9.72 1.18 7.57
C ALA A 241 -9.42 2.61 8.01
N ASN A 242 -10.44 3.38 8.35
CA ASN A 242 -10.26 4.68 9.01
C ASN A 242 -9.91 4.57 10.51
N GLN A 243 -9.89 3.36 11.06
CA GLN A 243 -9.63 3.10 12.47
C GLN A 243 -8.30 2.40 12.65
N LEU A 244 -7.47 2.92 13.56
CA LEU A 244 -6.22 2.29 13.92
C LEU A 244 -6.48 1.01 14.71
N MET A 245 -6.03 -0.14 14.19
CA MET A 245 -6.11 -1.41 14.90
C MET A 245 -5.20 -1.40 16.12
N LYS A 246 -5.79 -1.61 17.30
CA LYS A 246 -5.13 -1.72 18.61
C LYS A 246 -5.66 -2.86 19.47
N ASP A 247 -6.39 -3.79 18.86
CA ASP A 247 -7.07 -4.88 19.54
C ASP A 247 -6.56 -6.20 18.96
N ALA A 248 -5.75 -6.90 19.75
CA ALA A 248 -5.15 -8.17 19.35
C ALA A 248 -6.20 -9.25 19.09
N ILE A 249 -7.33 -9.25 19.81
CA ILE A 249 -8.40 -10.24 19.64
C ILE A 249 -9.14 -10.02 18.33
N ILE A 250 -9.45 -8.76 18.00
CA ILE A 250 -10.06 -8.41 16.71
C ILE A 250 -9.08 -8.71 15.57
N ARG A 251 -7.80 -8.31 15.71
CA ARG A 251 -6.73 -8.63 14.76
C ARG A 251 -6.66 -10.13 14.48
N ASP A 252 -6.57 -10.96 15.52
CA ASP A 252 -6.48 -12.41 15.39
C ASP A 252 -7.74 -13.02 14.75
N GLY A 253 -8.91 -12.39 14.96
CA GLY A 253 -10.14 -12.76 14.27
C GLY A 253 -10.05 -12.55 12.75
N PHE A 254 -9.45 -11.44 12.30
CA PHE A 254 -9.21 -11.18 10.88
C PHE A 254 -8.12 -12.08 10.29
N VAL A 255 -7.06 -12.39 11.04
CA VAL A 255 -6.06 -13.40 10.63
C VAL A 255 -6.75 -14.73 10.35
N LYS A 256 -7.53 -15.25 11.31
CA LYS A 256 -8.22 -16.54 11.16
C LYS A 256 -9.25 -16.57 10.04
N LYS A 257 -9.95 -15.45 9.80
CA LYS A 257 -11.06 -15.39 8.85
C LYS A 257 -10.62 -15.07 7.43
N ASN A 258 -9.61 -14.21 7.28
CA ASN A 258 -9.26 -13.55 6.02
C ASN A 258 -7.78 -13.68 5.67
N ASP A 259 -6.95 -14.30 6.52
CA ASP A 259 -5.50 -14.42 6.32
C ASP A 259 -4.83 -13.04 6.15
N VAL A 260 -5.28 -12.06 6.96
CA VAL A 260 -4.72 -10.72 6.97
C VAL A 260 -3.32 -10.75 7.55
N LEU A 261 -2.36 -10.14 6.85
CA LEU A 261 -0.96 -10.06 7.25
C LEU A 261 -0.59 -8.74 7.91
N CYS A 262 -1.31 -7.65 7.58
CA CYS A 262 -1.01 -6.30 8.06
C CYS A 262 -2.24 -5.42 8.10
N PHE A 263 -2.27 -4.44 9.02
CA PHE A 263 -3.27 -3.39 9.10
C PHE A 263 -2.67 -2.01 8.82
N GLU A 264 -3.37 -1.19 8.06
CA GLU A 264 -3.03 0.19 7.73
C GLU A 264 -4.30 1.03 7.50
N MET A 265 -4.16 2.32 7.17
CA MET A 265 -5.30 3.26 7.24
C MET A 265 -5.62 4.06 5.96
N GLU A 266 -4.95 3.80 4.83
CA GLU A 266 -5.06 4.65 3.64
C GLU A 266 -5.46 3.92 2.37
N ALA A 267 -4.99 2.69 2.18
CA ALA A 267 -4.99 2.05 0.86
C ALA A 267 -6.37 1.86 0.25
N ALA A 268 -7.41 1.58 1.05
CA ALA A 268 -8.78 1.42 0.56
C ALA A 268 -9.33 2.66 -0.16
N GLY A 269 -8.79 3.86 0.12
CA GLY A 269 -9.16 5.08 -0.60
C GLY A 269 -8.48 5.22 -1.96
N LEU A 270 -7.37 4.51 -2.15
CA LEU A 270 -6.48 4.68 -3.30
C LEU A 270 -6.75 3.64 -4.39
N VAL A 271 -6.77 2.37 -4.04
CA VAL A 271 -6.63 1.26 -5.01
C VAL A 271 -7.67 1.24 -6.13
N ASN A 272 -8.86 1.80 -5.91
CA ASN A 272 -9.91 1.89 -6.93
C ASN A 272 -9.73 3.03 -7.95
N TYR A 273 -8.97 4.07 -7.61
CA TYR A 273 -8.78 5.27 -8.43
C TYR A 273 -7.34 5.46 -8.86
N PHE A 274 -6.43 4.85 -8.12
CA PHE A 274 -5.00 4.94 -8.28
C PHE A 274 -4.50 3.50 -8.35
N PRO A 275 -4.16 3.00 -9.55
CA PRO A 275 -3.79 1.61 -9.75
C PRO A 275 -2.42 1.37 -9.11
N CYS A 276 -2.45 1.06 -7.81
CA CYS A 276 -1.28 1.05 -6.96
C CYS A 276 -1.02 -0.31 -6.32
N LEU A 277 0.25 -0.57 -6.05
CA LEU A 277 0.67 -1.65 -5.15
C LEU A 277 0.88 -1.06 -3.75
N VAL A 278 0.39 -1.76 -2.74
CA VAL A 278 0.54 -1.36 -1.34
C VAL A 278 1.71 -2.13 -0.72
N ILE A 279 2.66 -1.40 -0.13
CA ILE A 279 3.86 -1.95 0.50
C ILE A 279 3.96 -1.37 1.91
N ARG A 280 3.96 -2.23 2.93
CA ARG A 280 3.98 -1.82 4.33
C ARG A 280 5.16 -2.42 5.07
N GLY A 281 6.01 -1.57 5.64
CA GLY A 281 6.99 -1.99 6.63
C GLY A 281 6.33 -2.14 8.00
N ILE A 282 6.63 -3.21 8.72
CA ILE A 282 5.97 -3.54 9.97
C ILE A 282 6.62 -2.79 11.14
N CYS A 283 5.85 -1.94 11.82
CA CYS A 283 6.34 -1.12 12.93
C CYS A 283 5.71 -1.42 14.29
N ASP A 284 4.57 -2.10 14.32
CA ASP A 284 3.92 -2.61 15.53
C ASP A 284 3.12 -3.88 15.19
N TYR A 285 2.42 -4.47 16.15
CA TYR A 285 1.67 -5.73 15.96
C TYR A 285 0.15 -5.53 15.90
N SER A 286 -0.33 -4.34 15.52
CA SER A 286 -1.77 -4.05 15.44
C SER A 286 -2.52 -4.38 16.74
N ASP A 287 -1.85 -4.19 17.86
CA ASP A 287 -2.38 -4.36 19.21
C ASP A 287 -2.21 -3.08 20.02
N SER A 288 -2.42 -3.20 21.33
CA SER A 288 -2.27 -2.09 22.26
C SER A 288 -0.81 -1.63 22.43
N HIS A 289 0.19 -2.43 22.03
CA HIS A 289 1.62 -2.20 22.25
C HIS A 289 2.27 -1.44 21.08
N LYS A 290 1.96 -0.15 20.96
CA LYS A 290 2.55 0.68 19.91
C LYS A 290 4.07 0.81 20.07
N ASN A 291 4.80 0.64 18.97
CA ASN A 291 6.25 0.71 18.97
C ASN A 291 6.79 1.79 18.02
N LYS A 292 6.88 3.02 18.52
CA LYS A 292 7.32 4.17 17.73
C LYS A 292 8.79 4.09 17.28
N ALA A 293 9.63 3.34 18.01
CA ALA A 293 11.04 3.20 17.68
C ALA A 293 11.27 2.50 16.33
N TRP A 294 10.34 1.65 15.92
CA TRP A 294 10.45 0.88 14.67
C TRP A 294 9.91 1.63 13.44
N GLN A 295 9.18 2.74 13.60
CA GLN A 295 8.53 3.42 12.47
C GLN A 295 9.52 3.89 11.40
N GLY A 296 10.66 4.47 11.80
CA GLY A 296 11.64 4.93 10.83
C GLY A 296 12.29 3.78 10.08
N TYR A 297 12.73 2.73 10.77
CA TYR A 297 13.32 1.55 10.13
C TYR A 297 12.31 0.82 9.22
N ALA A 298 11.08 0.63 9.69
CA ALA A 298 9.98 0.04 8.91
C ALA A 298 9.72 0.83 7.62
N ALA A 299 9.71 2.17 7.70
CA ALA A 299 9.59 3.01 6.51
C ALA A 299 10.77 2.82 5.54
N MET A 300 12.00 2.71 6.05
CA MET A 300 13.19 2.49 5.22
C MET A 300 13.16 1.16 4.47
N VAL A 301 12.82 0.06 5.14
CA VAL A 301 12.78 -1.26 4.49
C VAL A 301 11.67 -1.36 3.44
N ALA A 302 10.51 -0.72 3.69
CA ALA A 302 9.43 -0.63 2.71
C ALA A 302 9.84 0.19 1.48
N ALA A 303 10.51 1.33 1.68
CA ALA A 303 11.01 2.16 0.59
C ALA A 303 12.15 1.47 -0.20
N ALA A 304 13.03 0.74 0.47
CA ALA A 304 14.06 -0.08 -0.18
C ALA A 304 13.44 -1.18 -1.05
N TYR A 305 12.42 -1.89 -0.56
CA TYR A 305 11.69 -2.87 -1.36
C TYR A 305 11.01 -2.23 -2.58
N ALA A 306 10.36 -1.08 -2.40
CA ALA A 306 9.76 -0.33 -3.50
C ALA A 306 10.81 0.09 -4.55
N LYS A 307 12.02 0.46 -4.13
CA LYS A 307 13.15 0.73 -5.04
C LYS A 307 13.55 -0.51 -5.84
N ASP A 308 13.70 -1.66 -5.20
CA ASP A 308 14.04 -2.91 -5.89
C ASP A 308 12.94 -3.35 -6.87
N LEU A 309 11.68 -3.15 -6.51
CA LEU A 309 10.53 -3.38 -7.40
C LEU A 309 10.58 -2.48 -8.65
N LEU A 310 10.83 -1.18 -8.48
CA LEU A 310 10.93 -0.25 -9.61
C LEU A 310 12.15 -0.57 -10.50
N ASN A 311 13.27 -0.99 -9.92
CA ASN A 311 14.44 -1.46 -10.68
C ASN A 311 14.16 -2.73 -11.49
N ARG A 312 13.21 -3.55 -11.04
CA ARG A 312 12.78 -4.75 -11.77
C ARG A 312 11.88 -4.43 -12.96
N LEU A 313 11.09 -3.36 -12.87
CA LEU A 313 10.17 -2.94 -13.94
C LEU A 313 10.91 -2.36 -15.14
N VAL A 314 10.49 -2.75 -16.33
CA VAL A 314 10.99 -2.15 -17.57
C VAL A 314 10.06 -1.00 -17.98
N PRO A 315 10.58 0.18 -18.39
CA PRO A 315 9.75 1.32 -18.81
C PRO A 315 8.70 0.98 -19.88
N ALA A 316 9.02 0.07 -20.80
CA ALA A 316 8.08 -0.39 -21.82
C ALA A 316 6.85 -1.11 -21.23
N GLN A 317 6.98 -1.81 -20.11
CA GLN A 317 5.85 -2.44 -19.42
C GLN A 317 4.97 -1.39 -18.74
N VAL A 318 5.58 -0.39 -18.11
CA VAL A 318 4.86 0.74 -17.50
C VAL A 318 4.12 1.56 -18.56
N ALA A 319 4.72 1.77 -19.73
CA ALA A 319 4.10 2.50 -20.83
C ALA A 319 2.90 1.78 -21.47
N GLN A 320 2.80 0.44 -21.30
CA GLN A 320 1.65 -0.35 -21.76
C GLN A 320 0.43 -0.24 -20.83
N GLU A 321 0.64 0.14 -19.56
CA GLU A 321 -0.47 0.40 -18.65
C GLU A 321 -1.22 1.68 -19.08
N GLU A 322 -2.54 1.67 -18.90
CA GLU A 322 -3.36 2.84 -19.21
C GLU A 322 -2.98 4.02 -18.31
N LYS A 323 -3.14 5.25 -18.83
CA LYS A 323 -3.00 6.43 -17.95
C LYS A 323 -4.08 6.37 -16.89
N VAL A 324 -3.72 6.69 -15.66
CA VAL A 324 -4.71 6.74 -14.57
C VAL A 324 -5.85 7.71 -14.92
N THR A 325 -5.54 8.84 -15.58
CA THR A 325 -6.55 9.79 -16.07
C THR A 325 -7.56 9.17 -17.04
N GLN A 326 -7.15 8.19 -17.85
CA GLN A 326 -8.03 7.49 -18.80
C GLN A 326 -8.88 6.43 -18.10
N VAL A 327 -8.29 5.67 -17.15
CA VAL A 327 -9.02 4.70 -16.32
C VAL A 327 -10.15 5.39 -15.56
N LEU A 328 -9.89 6.55 -14.97
CA LEU A 328 -10.89 7.35 -14.25
C LEU A 328 -11.99 7.90 -15.15
N GLN A 329 -11.66 8.28 -16.40
CA GLN A 329 -12.65 8.73 -17.38
C GLN A 329 -13.54 7.59 -17.86
N ALA A 330 -12.96 6.41 -18.12
CA ALA A 330 -13.70 5.21 -18.52
C ALA A 330 -14.68 4.75 -17.43
N GLY A 331 -14.26 4.81 -16.16
CA GLY A 331 -15.12 4.53 -15.00
C GLY A 331 -16.33 5.45 -14.89
N ASN A 332 -16.18 6.73 -15.25
CA ASN A 332 -17.27 7.72 -15.25
C ASN A 332 -18.20 7.59 -16.49
N THR A 333 -17.75 6.99 -17.58
CA THR A 333 -18.58 6.78 -18.79
C THR A 333 -19.38 5.48 -18.78
N ASN A 334 -19.11 4.56 -17.85
CA ASN A 334 -19.75 3.24 -17.79
C ASN A 334 -21.21 3.23 -17.29
N HIS A 335 -21.87 4.39 -17.20
CA HIS A 335 -23.33 4.45 -17.00
C HIS A 335 -24.14 4.45 -18.31
N ASN A 336 -23.49 4.49 -19.49
CA ASN A 336 -24.16 4.31 -20.77
C ASN A 336 -23.42 3.27 -21.62
N THR A 337 -23.68 1.99 -21.39
CA THR A 337 -23.40 0.95 -22.39
C THR A 337 -24.32 1.17 -23.59
N ASN A 338 -23.85 1.93 -24.57
CA ASN A 338 -24.49 1.97 -25.88
C ASN A 338 -24.25 0.62 -26.58
N ILE A 339 -25.27 -0.24 -26.57
CA ILE A 339 -25.32 -1.42 -27.44
C ILE A 339 -25.54 -0.91 -28.87
N ILE A 340 -24.50 -0.93 -29.70
CA ILE A 340 -24.60 -0.56 -31.12
C ILE A 340 -24.99 -1.80 -31.91
N PHE A 341 -26.21 -1.82 -32.45
CA PHE A 341 -26.66 -2.82 -33.40
C PHE A 341 -26.09 -2.50 -34.79
N GLY A 342 -25.19 -3.34 -35.30
CA GLY A 342 -24.78 -3.30 -36.72
C GLY A 342 -25.91 -3.79 -37.63
N GLY A 343 -26.00 -3.25 -38.85
CA GLY A 343 -27.14 -3.42 -39.79
C GLY A 343 -27.37 -4.82 -40.39
N TYR A 344 -26.99 -5.90 -39.72
CA TYR A 344 -27.25 -7.27 -40.16
C TYR A 344 -28.10 -7.99 -39.10
N ASN A 345 -29.42 -8.03 -39.35
CA ASN A 345 -30.47 -8.54 -38.46
C ASN A 345 -30.58 -10.08 -38.45
N SER A 346 -29.51 -10.79 -38.08
CA SER A 346 -29.64 -12.22 -37.78
C SER A 346 -28.60 -12.72 -36.78
N GLY A 347 -29.06 -13.02 -35.56
CA GLY A 347 -28.30 -13.66 -34.49
C GLY A 347 -29.03 -13.55 -33.14
N VAL A 348 -28.83 -14.53 -32.25
CA VAL A 348 -29.26 -14.46 -30.84
C VAL A 348 -28.05 -14.08 -30.00
N GLN A 349 -28.14 -12.98 -29.26
CA GLN A 349 -27.16 -12.63 -28.23
C GLN A 349 -27.80 -12.79 -26.85
N ILE A 350 -27.08 -13.46 -25.95
CA ILE A 350 -27.51 -13.70 -24.58
C ILE A 350 -26.61 -12.84 -23.67
N GLY A 351 -27.22 -11.98 -22.86
CA GLY A 351 -26.55 -11.11 -21.90
C GLY A 351 -27.55 -10.44 -20.98
N GLN A 352 -27.13 -10.10 -19.76
CA GLN A 352 -27.99 -9.46 -18.75
C GLN A 352 -27.85 -7.94 -18.85
N ASN A 353 -28.90 -7.24 -19.30
CA ASN A 353 -28.93 -5.77 -19.30
C ASN A 353 -29.65 -5.27 -18.05
N ASN A 354 -28.97 -4.46 -17.24
CA ASN A 354 -29.50 -3.84 -16.03
C ASN A 354 -29.95 -2.38 -16.23
N GLY A 355 -30.02 -1.90 -17.47
CA GLY A 355 -30.48 -0.56 -17.87
C GLY A 355 -31.78 -0.55 -18.68
N THR A 356 -32.28 0.64 -19.01
CA THR A 356 -33.54 0.86 -19.74
C THR A 356 -33.35 0.72 -21.25
N PHE A 357 -34.21 -0.06 -21.93
CA PHE A 357 -34.26 -0.11 -23.39
C PHE A 357 -35.25 0.91 -23.95
N THR A 358 -34.81 1.72 -24.91
CA THR A 358 -35.69 2.62 -25.68
C THR A 358 -35.55 2.31 -27.17
N GLN A 359 -36.59 1.75 -27.77
CA GLN A 359 -36.62 1.47 -29.21
C GLN A 359 -37.12 2.72 -29.97
N GLY A 360 -36.25 3.35 -30.75
CA GLY A 360 -36.63 4.46 -31.62
C GLY A 360 -37.50 3.95 -32.78
N ALA A 361 -38.69 4.52 -32.96
CA ALA A 361 -39.54 4.20 -34.09
C ALA A 361 -38.84 4.58 -35.40
N ALA A 362 -38.72 3.62 -36.33
CA ALA A 362 -38.27 3.90 -37.68
C ALA A 362 -39.26 4.86 -38.34
N ARG A 363 -38.77 6.03 -38.78
CA ARG A 363 -39.54 6.90 -39.68
C ARG A 363 -39.73 6.15 -40.99
N SER A 364 -40.93 5.65 -41.23
CA SER A 364 -41.36 5.25 -42.57
C SER A 364 -41.50 6.53 -43.39
N GLY A 365 -40.55 6.75 -44.30
CA GLY A 365 -40.70 7.76 -45.34
C GLY A 365 -41.78 7.34 -46.33
N TRP A 366 -42.68 8.27 -46.63
CA TRP A 366 -43.35 8.41 -47.91
C TRP A 366 -43.35 9.90 -48.25
#